data_AF-X1H8R5-F1
#
_entry.id   AF-X1H8R5-F1
#
_cell.length_a   1.000
_cell.length_b   1.000
_cell.length_c   1.000
_cell.angle_alpha   90.00
_cell.angle_beta   90.00
_cell.angle_gamma   90.00
#
_symmetry.space_group_name_H-M   'P 1'
#
loop_
_entity.id
_entity.type
_entity.pdbx_description
1 polymer ?
#
loop_
_entity_poly.entity_id
_entity_poly.type
_entity_poly.pdbx_seq_one_letter_code
_entity_poly.pdbx_strand_id
1 'polypeptide(L)' 'PSDEELKNTLTPLQFNVTQSCGTERAFDNEYWDNKKEGI' A
#
# COMPACT_ATOMS: atom_id res chain seq x y z
N PRO A 1 14.02 -3.19 7.21
CA PRO A 1 13.38 -2.23 8.12
C PRO A 1 12.66 -2.96 9.25
N SER A 2 12.63 -2.38 10.45
CA SER A 2 11.83 -2.87 11.57
C SER A 2 10.36 -2.45 11.42
N ASP A 3 9.47 -3.10 12.16
CA ASP A 3 8.05 -2.71 12.22
C ASP A 3 7.86 -1.24 12.63
N GLU A 4 8.70 -0.73 13.52
CA GLU A 4 8.66 0.69 13.92
C GLU A 4 9.09 1.61 12.78
N GLU A 5 10.14 1.24 12.03
CA GLU A 5 10.56 1.99 10.84
C GLU A 5 9.48 1.97 9.76
N LEU A 6 8.78 0.84 9.57
CA LEU A 6 7.69 0.70 8.60
C LEU A 6 6.45 1.52 8.99
N LYS A 7 6.08 1.55 10.27
CA LYS A 7 4.96 2.37 10.77
C LYS A 7 5.20 3.87 10.59
N ASN A 8 6.46 4.30 10.61
CA ASN A 8 6.82 5.70 10.40
C ASN A 8 6.92 6.09 8.91
N THR A 9 7.13 5.12 8.02
CA THR A 9 7.37 5.37 6.59
C THR A 9 6.16 5.08 5.71
N LEU A 10 5.33 4.10 6.07
CA LEU A 10 4.16 3.71 5.30
C LEU A 10 2.91 4.44 5.79
N THR A 11 1.97 4.66 4.87
CA THR A 11 0.61 5.04 5.28
C THR A 11 -0.04 3.88 6.08
N PRO A 12 -1.03 4.17 6.94
CA PRO A 12 -1.73 3.12 7.68
C PRO A 12 -2.32 2.01 6.78
N LEU A 13 -2.83 2.37 5.60
CA LEU A 13 -3.36 1.40 4.64
C LEU A 13 -2.26 0.52 4.06
N GLN A 14 -1.14 1.10 3.61
CA GLN A 14 -0.01 0.36 3.07
C GLN A 14 0.62 -0.58 4.11
N PHE A 15 0.75 -0.13 5.36
CA PHE A 15 1.23 -0.98 6.44
C PHE A 15 0.27 -2.16 6.67
N ASN A 16 -1.03 -1.90 6.78
CA ASN A 16 -2.02 -2.95 6.99
C ASN A 16 -2.06 -3.98 5.84
N VAL A 17 -2.01 -3.52 4.59
CA VAL A 17 -2.01 -4.40 3.42
C VAL A 17 -0.75 -5.26 3.36
N THR A 18 0.43 -4.64 3.58
CA THR A 18 1.72 -5.35 3.41
C THR A 18 2.14 -6.17 4.62
N GLN A 19 1.84 -5.73 5.85
CA GLN A 19 2.31 -6.37 7.08
C GLN A 19 1.22 -7.19 7.79
N SER A 20 -0.06 -6.96 7.49
CA SER A 20 -1.19 -7.64 8.17
C SER A 20 -2.09 -8.42 7.21
N CYS A 21 -1.65 -8.65 5.97
CA CYS A 21 -2.44 -9.30 4.91
C CYS A 21 -3.83 -8.65 4.71
N GLY A 22 -3.91 -7.33 4.94
CA GLY A 22 -5.13 -6.57 4.71
C GLY A 22 -5.44 -6.47 3.22
N THR A 23 -6.73 -6.38 2.90
CA THR A 23 -7.19 -6.11 1.53
C THR A 23 -7.68 -4.67 1.45
N GLU A 24 -7.14 -3.90 0.52
CA GLU A 24 -7.64 -2.55 0.22
C GLU A 24 -9.06 -2.62 -0.36
N ARG A 25 -9.77 -1.48 -0.34
CA ARG A 25 -11.10 -1.42 -0.94
C ARG A 25 -10.99 -1.59 -2.45
N ALA A 26 -11.95 -2.31 -3.02
CA ALA A 26 -12.00 -2.52 -4.46
C ALA A 26 -12.12 -1.18 -5.19
N PHE A 27 -11.31 -1.00 -6.23
CA PHE A 27 -11.29 0.19 -7.10
C PHE A 27 -10.94 1.51 -6.38
N ASP A 28 -10.26 1.43 -5.23
CA ASP A 28 -9.97 2.58 -4.36
C ASP A 28 -8.46 2.68 -4.06
N ASN A 29 -7.63 2.59 -5.09
CA ASN A 29 -6.19 2.81 -5.01
C ASN A 29 -5.69 3.66 -6.19
N GLU A 30 -4.56 4.36 -6.04
CA GLU A 30 -4.03 5.27 -7.07
C GLU A 30 -3.76 4.59 -8.44
N TYR A 31 -3.54 3.28 -8.42
CA TYR A 31 -3.12 2.51 -9.59
C TYR A 31 -4.26 1.76 -10.28
N TRP A 32 -5.50 1.82 -9.79
CA TRP A 32 -6.59 0.97 -10.30
C TRP A 32 -6.85 1.17 -11.81
N ASP A 33 -6.70 2.41 -12.32
CA ASP A 33 -6.86 2.74 -13.75
C ASP A 33 -5.58 3.21 -14.43
N ASN A 34 -4.41 2.96 -13.82
CA ASN A 34 -3.18 3.45 -14.40
C ASN A 34 -2.85 2.68 -15.69
N LYS A 35 -2.76 3.40 -16.82
CA LYS A 35 -2.42 2.87 -18.15
C LYS A 35 -1.12 3.46 -18.74
N LYS A 36 -0.36 4.19 -17.93
CA LYS A 36 0.91 4.80 -18.38
C LYS A 36 1.94 3.71 -18.68
N GLU A 37 2.89 4.01 -19.57
CA GLU A 37 4.02 3.12 -19.80
C GLU A 37 4.80 2.86 -18.50
N GLY A 38 5.27 1.63 -18.36
CA GLY A 38 5.88 1.13 -17.13
C GLY A 38 7.36 1.47 -16.96
N ILE A 39 7.89 1.05 -15.82
CA ILE A 39 9.31 1.10 -15.45
C ILE A 39 10.05 -0.18 -15.84
#